data_AF-A0A9E4JFC7-F1
#
_entry.id   AF-A0A9E4JFC7-F1
#
_cell.length_a   1.000
_cell.length_b   1.000
_cell.length_c   1.000
_cell.angle_alpha   90.00
_cell.angle_beta   90.00
_cell.angle_gamma   90.00
#
_symmetry.space_group_name_H-M   'P 1'
#
loop_
_entity.id
_entity.type
_entity.pdbx_description
1 polymer ?
#
loop_
_entity_poly.entity_id
_entity_poly.type
_entity_poly.pdbx_seq_one_letter_code
_entity_poly.pdbx_strand_id
1 'polypeptide(L)'
;MLSSRRFFVPGPRGLLGVLMAALFVLGACGEEATYVLSWRFADDPPGAFSARTCGAHGVEAFRVTETADDGTVRRFNVLCGLGQAERRVSPGTYRVGLTGLDFSGQPPEMAEGMVLSGAAGPFEVTEGQAPPLVVSVVVTPRSSCVDGVDNDADGLVDGDDPGCQGGGVREDGPAPARDAGAIDGAGREADAAGPDAAGDGGGAAGAADAGASLDGASDAGADTQADAPFPT
;
A
#
# COMPACT_ATOMS: atom_id res chain seq x y z
N MET A 1 -92.60 11.32 73.71
CA MET A 1 -93.00 11.55 72.30
C MET A 1 -91.80 12.10 71.56
N LEU A 2 -91.42 11.40 70.48
CA LEU A 2 -90.65 11.84 69.29
C LEU A 2 -89.30 12.56 69.51
N SER A 3 -88.29 12.47 68.67
CA SER A 3 -87.95 11.71 67.47
C SER A 3 -86.76 12.48 66.91
N SER A 4 -85.64 11.83 66.62
CA SER A 4 -84.97 11.90 65.32
C SER A 4 -83.52 11.44 65.46
N ARG A 5 -83.30 10.24 64.92
CA ARG A 5 -81.97 9.78 64.50
C ARG A 5 -81.49 10.66 63.36
N ARG A 6 -80.23 11.09 63.39
CA ARG A 6 -79.48 11.37 62.15
C ARG A 6 -78.22 10.53 62.17
N PHE A 7 -78.21 9.61 61.21
CA PHE A 7 -77.05 8.83 60.77
C PHE A 7 -75.99 9.78 60.21
N PHE A 8 -74.74 9.58 60.59
CA PHE A 8 -73.59 10.04 59.82
C PHE A 8 -72.50 8.96 59.90
N VAL A 9 -72.24 8.30 58.77
CA VAL A 9 -71.15 7.36 58.51
C VAL A 9 -70.63 7.71 57.10
N PRO A 10 -69.41 7.33 56.71
CA PRO A 10 -68.12 7.99 56.93
C PRO A 10 -67.53 8.56 55.61
N GLY A 11 -66.54 9.46 55.69
CA GLY A 11 -65.75 9.88 54.51
C GLY A 11 -64.34 9.30 54.57
N PRO A 12 -63.87 8.52 53.58
CA PRO A 12 -62.51 8.04 53.53
C PRO A 12 -61.56 9.22 53.26
N ARG A 13 -60.61 9.45 54.17
CA ARG A 13 -59.49 10.36 53.91
C ARG A 13 -58.65 9.74 52.80
N GLY A 14 -58.72 10.34 51.62
CA GLY A 14 -57.88 9.98 50.48
C GLY A 14 -56.40 10.05 50.88
N LEU A 15 -55.76 8.88 50.96
CA LEU A 15 -54.32 8.81 50.75
C LEU A 15 -54.09 9.12 49.27
N LEU A 16 -53.67 10.34 49.00
CA LEU A 16 -53.07 10.74 47.75
C LEU A 16 -51.73 10.00 47.65
N GLY A 17 -51.78 8.75 47.20
CA GLY A 17 -50.60 7.96 46.86
C GLY A 17 -49.96 8.55 45.62
N VAL A 18 -49.00 9.45 45.81
CA VAL A 18 -48.08 9.86 44.75
C VAL A 18 -47.22 8.65 44.42
N LEU A 19 -47.69 7.84 43.46
CA LEU A 19 -46.90 6.79 42.84
C LEU A 19 -45.83 7.47 41.98
N MET A 20 -44.70 7.82 42.59
CA MET A 20 -43.46 8.15 41.86
C MET A 20 -43.06 6.88 41.09
N ALA A 21 -43.48 6.81 39.83
CA ALA A 21 -42.91 5.87 38.89
C ALA A 21 -41.44 6.28 38.69
N ALA A 22 -40.55 5.65 39.44
CA ALA A 22 -39.13 5.65 39.14
C ALA A 22 -38.94 4.88 37.82
N LEU A 23 -39.08 5.59 36.69
CA LEU A 23 -38.52 5.14 35.43
C LEU A 23 -36.99 5.10 35.62
N PHE A 24 -36.49 3.96 36.09
CA PHE A 24 -35.12 3.55 35.85
C PHE A 24 -34.99 3.39 34.34
N VAL A 25 -34.63 4.48 33.66
CA VAL A 25 -34.03 4.40 32.34
C VAL A 25 -32.66 3.75 32.57
N LEU A 26 -32.63 2.43 32.67
CA LEU A 26 -31.42 1.64 32.42
C LEU A 26 -31.15 1.73 30.92
N GLY A 27 -30.78 2.94 30.47
CA GLY A 27 -30.05 3.10 29.24
C GLY A 27 -28.70 2.46 29.47
N ALA A 28 -28.60 1.17 29.18
CA ALA A 28 -27.32 0.56 28.87
C ALA A 28 -26.84 1.22 27.57
N CYS A 29 -26.30 2.42 27.69
CA CYS A 29 -25.30 2.89 26.74
C CYS A 29 -24.15 1.90 26.93
N GLY A 30 -24.09 0.84 26.11
CA GLY A 30 -22.93 -0.06 26.14
C GLY A 30 -21.70 0.81 25.93
N GLU A 31 -20.75 0.80 26.87
CA GLU A 31 -19.60 1.67 26.73
C GLU A 31 -18.77 1.18 25.53
N GLU A 32 -18.32 2.14 24.74
CA GLU A 32 -17.49 1.85 23.56
C GLU A 32 -16.14 1.30 24.03
N ALA A 33 -15.73 0.16 23.50
CA ALA A 33 -14.38 -0.37 23.66
C ALA A 33 -13.47 0.20 22.57
N THR A 34 -12.17 0.38 22.86
CA THR A 34 -11.22 0.99 21.92
C THR A 34 -10.00 0.10 21.70
N TYR A 35 -9.58 -0.05 20.43
CA TYR A 35 -8.29 -0.62 20.06
C TYR A 35 -7.58 0.26 19.04
N VAL A 36 -6.25 0.19 19.00
CA VAL A 36 -5.40 0.84 18.00
C VAL A 36 -4.92 -0.22 17.03
N LEU A 37 -5.33 -0.10 15.78
CA LEU A 37 -4.80 -0.89 14.68
C LEU A 37 -3.49 -0.25 14.22
N SER A 38 -2.38 -0.97 14.24
CA SER A 38 -1.08 -0.54 13.72
C SER A 38 -0.63 -1.48 12.61
N TRP A 39 0.10 -0.96 11.63
CA TRP A 39 0.62 -1.79 10.53
C TRP A 39 2.06 -1.45 10.18
N ARG A 40 2.74 -2.44 9.63
CA ARG A 40 4.07 -2.31 8.99
C ARG A 40 4.18 -3.26 7.82
N PHE A 41 5.07 -2.97 6.89
CA PHE A 41 5.42 -3.94 5.86
C PHE A 41 6.37 -4.99 6.46
N ALA A 42 6.28 -6.23 5.97
CA ALA A 42 7.12 -7.34 6.41
C ALA A 42 8.60 -7.02 6.20
N ASP A 43 8.88 -6.24 5.17
CA ASP A 43 10.22 -5.95 4.71
C ASP A 43 10.90 -4.79 5.43
N ASP A 44 10.13 -3.99 6.15
CA ASP A 44 10.64 -2.92 6.99
C ASP A 44 11.17 -3.46 8.33
N PRO A 45 12.27 -2.88 8.84
CA PRO A 45 12.66 -3.11 10.23
C PRO A 45 11.52 -2.71 11.18
N PRO A 46 11.37 -3.40 12.33
CA PRO A 46 10.39 -3.01 13.34
C PRO A 46 10.55 -1.53 13.72
N GLY A 47 9.46 -0.76 13.64
CA GLY A 47 9.46 0.68 13.96
C GLY A 47 9.93 1.62 12.84
N ALA A 48 10.30 1.10 11.66
CA ALA A 48 10.75 1.91 10.52
C ALA A 48 9.62 2.44 9.62
N PHE A 49 8.36 2.27 10.03
CA PHE A 49 7.22 2.69 9.23
C PHE A 49 7.28 4.19 8.89
N SER A 50 7.11 4.53 7.62
CA SER A 50 6.99 5.91 7.15
C SER A 50 5.91 6.04 6.08
N ALA A 51 5.35 7.24 5.93
CA ALA A 51 4.41 7.53 4.83
C ALA A 51 5.05 7.35 3.44
N ARG A 52 6.39 7.44 3.31
CA ARG A 52 7.06 7.18 2.03
C ARG A 52 7.04 5.71 1.66
N THR A 53 7.10 4.82 2.65
CA THR A 53 7.08 3.36 2.42
C THR A 53 5.77 2.92 1.76
N CYS A 54 4.66 3.58 2.08
CA CYS A 54 3.37 3.36 1.43
C CYS A 54 3.44 3.59 -0.09
N GLY A 55 4.00 4.73 -0.52
CA GLY A 55 4.17 5.07 -1.93
C GLY A 55 5.12 4.12 -2.66
N ALA A 56 6.19 3.67 -1.99
CA ALA A 56 7.13 2.70 -2.54
C ALA A 56 6.46 1.35 -2.87
N HIS A 57 5.46 0.95 -2.09
CA HIS A 57 4.67 -0.27 -2.35
C HIS A 57 3.42 -0.04 -3.22
N GLY A 58 3.24 1.16 -3.79
CA GLY A 58 2.06 1.50 -4.58
C GLY A 58 0.75 1.51 -3.77
N VAL A 59 0.84 1.68 -2.44
CA VAL A 59 -0.31 1.68 -1.53
C VAL A 59 -0.62 3.10 -1.08
N GLU A 60 -1.81 3.60 -1.41
CA GLU A 60 -2.32 4.88 -0.94
C GLU A 60 -3.14 4.69 0.35
N ALA A 61 -3.89 3.59 0.42
CA ALA A 61 -4.79 3.28 1.53
C ALA A 61 -4.85 1.78 1.82
N PHE A 62 -5.29 1.41 3.02
CA PHE A 62 -5.69 0.05 3.34
C PHE A 62 -7.21 -0.05 3.44
N ARG A 63 -7.80 -1.03 2.75
CA ARG A 63 -9.14 -1.52 3.07
C ARG A 63 -9.03 -2.44 4.28
N VAL A 64 -9.59 -2.00 5.40
CA VAL A 64 -9.72 -2.82 6.61
C VAL A 64 -11.02 -3.61 6.54
N THR A 65 -10.93 -4.91 6.76
CA THR A 65 -12.08 -5.81 6.99
C THR A 65 -12.05 -6.24 8.44
N GLU A 66 -12.95 -5.67 9.24
CA GLU A 66 -13.13 -5.97 10.66
C GLU A 66 -14.29 -6.95 10.81
N THR A 67 -14.03 -8.13 11.36
CA THR A 67 -15.01 -9.21 11.57
C THR A 67 -15.15 -9.49 13.05
N ALA A 68 -16.35 -9.25 13.60
CA ALA A 68 -16.70 -9.64 14.96
C ALA A 68 -17.08 -11.13 15.05
N ASP A 69 -17.05 -11.68 16.25
CA ASP A 69 -17.46 -13.05 16.57
C ASP A 69 -18.95 -13.33 16.33
N ASP A 70 -19.80 -12.30 16.43
CA ASP A 70 -21.21 -12.36 16.04
C ASP A 70 -21.42 -12.44 14.51
N GLY A 71 -20.35 -12.41 13.72
CA GLY A 71 -20.36 -12.46 12.27
C GLY A 71 -20.54 -11.08 11.59
N THR A 72 -20.66 -10.01 12.35
CA THR A 72 -20.72 -8.64 11.82
C THR A 72 -19.42 -8.31 11.11
N VAL A 73 -19.52 -7.91 9.83
CA VAL A 73 -18.37 -7.48 9.02
C VAL A 73 -18.49 -5.99 8.71
N ARG A 74 -17.46 -5.23 9.06
CA ARG A 74 -17.32 -3.81 8.73
C ARG A 74 -16.13 -3.62 7.80
N ARG A 75 -16.32 -2.83 6.74
CA ARG A 75 -15.25 -2.47 5.80
C ARG A 75 -15.11 -0.97 5.71
N PHE A 76 -13.88 -0.49 5.79
CA PHE A 76 -13.57 0.93 5.73
C PHE A 76 -12.13 1.10 5.23
N ASN A 77 -11.82 2.28 4.68
CA ASN A 77 -10.48 2.59 4.22
C ASN A 77 -9.76 3.46 5.26
N VAL A 78 -8.47 3.22 5.45
CA VAL A 78 -7.57 4.08 6.22
C VAL A 78 -6.40 4.50 5.35
N LEU A 79 -5.95 5.74 5.48
CA LEU A 79 -4.78 6.22 4.74
C LEU A 79 -3.54 5.46 5.19
N CYS A 80 -2.77 4.93 4.24
CA CYS A 80 -1.62 4.09 4.57
C CYS A 80 -0.60 4.87 5.42
N GLY A 81 -0.32 6.12 5.07
CA GLY A 81 0.73 6.94 5.69
C GLY A 81 0.54 7.28 7.18
N LEU A 82 -0.60 6.95 7.78
CA LEU A 82 -0.84 7.14 9.21
C LEU A 82 -0.12 6.11 10.08
N GLY A 83 0.18 4.92 9.55
CA GLY A 83 0.81 3.81 10.27
C GLY A 83 -0.06 3.15 11.35
N GLN A 84 -1.17 3.80 11.72
CA GLN A 84 -2.13 3.32 12.68
C GLN A 84 -3.50 4.00 12.52
N ALA A 85 -4.53 3.37 13.07
CA ALA A 85 -5.89 3.91 13.16
C ALA A 85 -6.54 3.47 14.48
N GLU A 86 -7.13 4.42 15.21
CA GLU A 86 -7.95 4.13 16.39
C GLU A 86 -9.33 3.64 15.96
N ARG A 87 -9.86 2.66 16.70
CA ARG A 87 -11.12 1.99 16.42
C ARG A 87 -11.96 1.90 17.68
N ARG A 88 -13.20 2.37 17.58
CA ARG A 88 -14.23 2.20 18.61
C ARG A 88 -15.21 1.13 18.18
N VAL A 89 -15.38 0.13 19.04
CA VAL A 89 -16.18 -1.06 18.79
C VAL A 89 -16.95 -1.46 20.03
N SER A 90 -17.93 -2.34 19.88
CA SER A 90 -18.52 -2.99 21.04
C SER A 90 -17.49 -3.93 21.67
N PRO A 91 -17.55 -4.20 22.99
CA PRO A 91 -16.75 -5.25 23.58
C PRO A 91 -17.03 -6.60 22.89
N GLY A 92 -15.99 -7.38 22.60
CA GLY A 92 -16.12 -8.65 21.87
C GLY A 92 -14.82 -9.17 21.29
N THR A 93 -14.89 -10.27 20.56
CA THR A 93 -13.74 -10.87 19.87
C THR A 93 -13.73 -10.48 18.39
N TYR A 94 -12.57 -10.04 17.90
CA TYR A 94 -12.42 -9.51 16.55
C TYR A 94 -11.29 -10.19 15.77
N ARG A 95 -11.45 -10.20 14.46
CA ARG A 95 -10.39 -10.42 13.47
C ARG A 95 -10.33 -9.22 12.55
N VAL A 96 -9.13 -8.83 12.15
CA VAL A 96 -8.92 -7.74 11.19
C VAL A 96 -8.06 -8.22 10.04
N GLY A 97 -8.45 -7.86 8.82
CA GLY A 97 -7.65 -8.02 7.61
C GLY A 97 -7.40 -6.65 6.98
N LEU A 98 -6.21 -6.45 6.44
CA LEU A 98 -5.83 -5.29 5.64
C LEU A 98 -5.61 -5.74 4.20
N THR A 99 -6.05 -4.92 3.27
CA THR A 99 -5.80 -5.07 1.84
C THR A 99 -5.32 -3.72 1.30
N GLY A 100 -4.12 -3.67 0.73
CA GLY A 100 -3.58 -2.46 0.12
C GLY A 100 -4.44 -2.02 -1.07
N LEU A 101 -4.61 -0.71 -1.21
CA LEU A 101 -5.34 -0.06 -2.29
C LEU A 101 -4.44 0.97 -2.97
N ASP A 102 -4.52 1.04 -4.29
CA ASP A 102 -3.88 2.07 -5.11
C ASP A 102 -4.65 3.41 -5.08
N PHE A 103 -4.22 4.38 -5.89
CA PHE A 103 -4.86 5.69 -6.00
C PHE A 103 -6.28 5.64 -6.59
N SER A 104 -6.64 4.55 -7.29
CA SER A 104 -7.98 4.30 -7.81
C SER A 104 -8.91 3.66 -6.76
N GLY A 105 -8.37 3.32 -5.59
CA GLY A 105 -9.10 2.63 -4.53
C GLY A 105 -9.34 1.16 -4.82
N GLN A 106 -8.66 0.59 -5.81
CA GLN A 106 -8.66 -0.84 -6.09
C GLN A 106 -7.43 -1.49 -5.46
N PRO A 107 -7.50 -2.78 -5.09
CA PRO A 107 -6.29 -3.54 -4.86
C PRO A 107 -5.41 -3.45 -6.11
N PRO A 108 -4.11 -3.17 -5.99
CA PRO A 108 -3.24 -3.07 -7.15
C PRO A 108 -3.38 -4.35 -7.98
N GLU A 109 -3.83 -4.23 -9.24
CA GLU A 109 -3.96 -5.37 -10.15
C GLU A 109 -2.55 -5.90 -10.44
N MET A 110 -2.25 -7.05 -9.86
CA MET A 110 -0.99 -7.72 -10.03
C MET A 110 -1.16 -8.90 -10.99
N ALA A 111 -0.19 -9.05 -11.91
CA ALA A 111 0.02 -10.33 -12.56
C ALA A 111 0.14 -11.39 -11.45
N GLU A 112 -0.65 -12.46 -11.54
CA GLU A 112 -0.73 -13.57 -10.57
C GLU A 112 -1.63 -13.38 -9.32
N GLY A 113 -2.39 -12.29 -9.22
CA GLY A 113 -3.44 -12.16 -8.17
C GLY A 113 -2.90 -12.03 -6.74
N MET A 114 -1.62 -11.70 -6.59
CA MET A 114 -1.02 -11.39 -5.30
C MET A 114 -1.48 -10.01 -4.85
N VAL A 115 -2.08 -9.92 -3.66
CA VAL A 115 -2.56 -8.66 -3.10
C VAL A 115 -1.80 -8.37 -1.81
N LEU A 116 -1.26 -7.15 -1.71
CA LEU A 116 -0.72 -6.57 -0.48
C LEU A 116 -1.72 -6.76 0.64
N SER A 117 -1.46 -7.69 1.55
CA SER A 117 -2.42 -8.04 2.60
C SER A 117 -1.74 -8.50 3.86
N GLY A 118 -2.48 -8.40 4.96
CA GLY A 118 -2.09 -8.85 6.27
C GLY A 118 -3.34 -9.07 7.12
N ALA A 119 -3.23 -9.89 8.16
CA ALA A 119 -4.33 -10.11 9.08
C ALA A 119 -3.84 -10.28 10.50
N ALA A 120 -4.69 -9.93 11.46
CA ALA A 120 -4.48 -10.20 12.88
C ALA A 120 -5.77 -10.74 13.51
N GLY A 121 -5.58 -11.59 14.52
CA GLY A 121 -6.65 -12.11 15.35
C GLY A 121 -6.80 -13.64 15.33
N PRO A 122 -7.70 -14.18 16.16
CA PRO A 122 -8.66 -13.43 16.97
C PRO A 122 -8.01 -12.66 18.13
N PHE A 123 -8.58 -11.52 18.52
CA PHE A 123 -8.21 -10.76 19.71
C PHE A 123 -9.45 -10.23 20.42
N GLU A 124 -9.37 -10.06 21.73
CA GLU A 124 -10.48 -9.61 22.57
C GLU A 124 -10.35 -8.12 22.88
N VAL A 125 -11.45 -7.38 22.75
CA VAL A 125 -11.54 -5.96 23.12
C VAL A 125 -12.57 -5.84 24.24
N THR A 126 -12.14 -5.29 25.38
CA THR A 126 -12.96 -5.16 26.58
C THR A 126 -13.33 -3.70 26.85
N GLU A 127 -14.46 -3.52 27.52
CA GLU A 127 -14.98 -2.22 27.96
C GLU A 127 -14.00 -1.52 28.92
N GLY A 128 -13.76 -0.22 28.74
CA GLY A 128 -12.92 0.56 29.65
C GLY A 128 -11.42 0.19 29.68
N GLN A 129 -10.93 -0.61 28.73
CA GLN A 129 -9.53 -1.03 28.68
C GLN A 129 -8.58 0.17 28.46
N ALA A 130 -7.67 0.40 29.43
CA ALA A 130 -6.67 1.46 29.38
C ALA A 130 -5.28 0.94 29.76
N PRO A 131 -4.22 1.17 28.95
CA PRO A 131 -4.25 1.81 27.63
C PRO A 131 -5.00 0.96 26.58
N PRO A 132 -5.43 1.53 25.45
CA PRO A 132 -6.08 0.77 24.37
C PRO A 132 -5.20 -0.40 23.91
N LEU A 133 -5.83 -1.52 23.54
CA LEU A 133 -5.13 -2.65 22.94
C LEU A 133 -4.49 -2.21 21.62
N VAL A 134 -3.20 -2.48 21.44
CA VAL A 134 -2.52 -2.28 20.17
C VAL A 134 -2.51 -3.60 19.40
N VAL A 135 -3.17 -3.62 18.25
CA VAL A 135 -3.21 -4.75 17.32
C VAL A 135 -2.25 -4.44 16.18
N SER A 136 -1.18 -5.22 16.04
CA SER A 136 -0.19 -5.03 14.96
C SER A 136 -0.42 -6.02 13.82
N VAL A 137 -0.55 -5.49 12.61
CA VAL A 137 -0.66 -6.27 11.37
C VAL A 137 0.64 -6.13 10.58
N VAL A 138 1.23 -7.25 10.21
CA VAL A 138 2.33 -7.29 9.25
C VAL A 138 1.73 -7.50 7.87
N VAL A 139 1.98 -6.55 6.97
CA VAL A 139 1.52 -6.60 5.58
C VAL A 139 2.67 -7.13 4.73
N THR A 140 2.42 -8.20 3.98
CA THR A 140 3.42 -8.72 3.04
C THR A 140 3.35 -7.89 1.76
N PRO A 141 4.42 -7.17 1.39
CA PRO A 141 4.43 -6.37 0.18
C PRO A 141 4.60 -7.20 -1.08
N ARG A 142 4.43 -6.53 -2.23
CA ARG A 142 4.84 -7.01 -3.55
C ARG A 142 6.32 -7.36 -3.48
N SER A 143 6.72 -8.54 -3.97
CA SER A 143 8.16 -8.80 -4.15
C SER A 143 8.68 -7.82 -5.18
N SER A 144 9.86 -7.22 -4.93
CA SER A 144 10.51 -6.34 -5.92
C SER A 144 10.65 -7.05 -7.27
N CYS A 145 10.90 -8.35 -7.24
CA CYS A 145 11.05 -9.22 -8.41
C CYS A 145 9.84 -9.39 -9.34
N VAL A 146 8.70 -8.79 -9.00
CA VAL A 146 7.52 -8.79 -9.87
C VAL A 146 6.82 -7.43 -9.77
N ASP A 147 7.56 -6.36 -9.44
CA ASP A 147 7.03 -5.02 -9.23
C ASP A 147 7.01 -4.06 -10.40
N GLY A 148 7.70 -4.41 -11.48
CA GLY A 148 7.83 -3.62 -12.70
C GLY A 148 8.82 -2.47 -12.57
N VAL A 149 9.59 -2.43 -11.47
CA VAL A 149 10.64 -1.46 -11.19
C VAL A 149 11.97 -2.21 -11.13
N ASP A 150 13.03 -1.57 -11.64
CA ASP A 150 14.41 -1.99 -11.44
C ASP A 150 14.87 -1.45 -10.08
N ASN A 151 14.77 -2.26 -9.02
CA ASN A 151 14.94 -1.79 -7.64
C ASN A 151 16.41 -1.67 -7.22
N ASP A 152 17.36 -2.28 -7.96
CA ASP A 152 18.80 -2.15 -7.74
C ASP A 152 19.50 -1.25 -8.78
N ALA A 153 18.75 -0.78 -9.77
CA ALA A 153 19.15 0.13 -10.84
C ALA A 153 20.24 -0.46 -11.76
N ASP A 154 20.29 -1.78 -11.93
CA ASP A 154 21.26 -2.44 -12.80
C ASP A 154 20.86 -2.44 -14.28
N GLY A 155 19.62 -2.07 -14.60
CA GLY A 155 19.02 -2.03 -15.93
C GLY A 155 18.18 -3.26 -16.28
N LEU A 156 17.93 -4.17 -15.34
CA LEU A 156 17.01 -5.30 -15.45
C LEU A 156 15.81 -5.13 -14.53
N VAL A 157 14.69 -5.73 -14.90
CA VAL A 157 13.43 -5.58 -14.18
C VAL A 157 12.84 -6.97 -13.94
N ASP A 158 12.40 -7.23 -12.71
CA ASP A 158 11.59 -8.40 -12.35
C ASP A 158 12.21 -9.75 -12.79
N GLY A 159 11.47 -10.56 -13.54
CA GLY A 159 11.92 -11.87 -14.01
C GLY A 159 13.07 -11.82 -15.02
N ASP A 160 13.34 -10.66 -15.62
CA ASP A 160 14.52 -10.47 -16.46
C ASP A 160 15.79 -10.23 -15.62
N ASP A 161 15.64 -9.94 -14.32
CA ASP A 161 16.72 -9.75 -13.35
C ASP A 161 17.24 -11.10 -12.78
N PRO A 162 18.54 -11.45 -12.95
CA PRO A 162 19.20 -12.54 -12.26
C PRO A 162 19.06 -12.51 -10.73
N GLY A 163 18.97 -11.34 -10.10
CA GLY A 163 18.66 -11.15 -8.69
C GLY A 163 17.33 -11.78 -8.28
N CYS A 164 16.42 -11.95 -9.24
CA CYS A 164 15.12 -12.60 -9.06
C CYS A 164 15.10 -14.09 -9.42
N GLN A 165 16.17 -14.60 -10.02
CA GLN A 165 16.33 -16.02 -10.33
C GLN A 165 16.78 -16.79 -9.07
N GLY A 166 15.87 -16.98 -8.11
CA GLY A 166 16.19 -17.74 -6.90
C GLY A 166 15.12 -17.82 -5.82
N GLY A 167 13.90 -17.34 -6.08
CA GLY A 167 12.86 -17.22 -5.05
C GLY A 167 13.12 -16.07 -4.07
N GLY A 168 13.97 -15.12 -4.46
CA GLY A 168 14.11 -13.85 -3.75
C GLY A 168 12.81 -13.06 -3.81
N VAL A 169 12.39 -12.54 -2.66
CA VAL A 169 11.31 -11.51 -2.60
C VAL A 169 11.88 -10.09 -2.72
N ARG A 170 13.21 -9.98 -2.91
CA ARG A 170 13.99 -8.74 -3.00
C ARG A 170 15.08 -8.87 -4.08
N GLU A 171 15.26 -7.80 -4.84
CA GLU A 171 16.33 -7.57 -5.84
C GLU A 171 17.64 -7.14 -5.15
N ASP A 172 17.59 -6.69 -3.88
CA ASP A 172 18.75 -6.29 -3.07
C ASP A 172 19.80 -7.41 -2.78
N GLY A 173 19.63 -8.61 -3.37
CA GLY A 173 20.68 -9.63 -3.35
C GLY A 173 21.89 -9.16 -4.15
N PRO A 174 23.11 -9.69 -3.90
CA PRO A 174 24.23 -9.32 -4.74
C PRO A 174 23.94 -9.82 -6.16
N ALA A 175 23.60 -8.90 -7.06
CA ALA A 175 23.63 -9.14 -8.48
C ALA A 175 24.98 -9.82 -8.81
N PRO A 176 25.02 -10.88 -9.64
CA PRO A 176 26.29 -11.33 -10.17
C PRO A 176 26.87 -10.14 -10.92
N ALA A 177 27.89 -9.51 -10.33
CA ALA A 177 28.44 -8.24 -10.76
C ALA A 177 28.44 -8.18 -12.29
N ARG A 178 27.51 -7.40 -12.86
CA ARG A 178 27.68 -6.93 -14.22
C ARG A 178 29.04 -6.28 -14.19
N ASP A 179 29.91 -6.77 -15.06
CA ASP A 179 31.29 -6.40 -15.24
C ASP A 179 31.45 -4.87 -15.25
N ALA A 180 31.42 -4.25 -14.08
CA ALA A 180 31.95 -2.94 -13.80
C ALA A 180 33.44 -3.20 -13.91
N GLY A 181 33.94 -2.99 -15.13
CA GLY A 181 35.27 -3.38 -15.57
C GLY A 181 36.26 -3.24 -14.43
N ALA A 182 36.92 -4.35 -14.12
CA ALA A 182 37.83 -4.48 -12.99
C ALA A 182 38.71 -3.23 -12.87
N ILE A 183 38.37 -2.36 -11.92
CA ILE A 183 39.31 -1.34 -11.47
C ILE A 183 40.47 -2.10 -10.86
N ASP A 184 41.64 -2.02 -11.50
CA ASP A 184 42.86 -2.40 -10.83
C ASP A 184 42.99 -1.55 -9.55
N GLY A 185 43.75 -2.03 -8.57
CA GLY A 185 43.94 -1.35 -7.27
C GLY A 185 44.61 0.03 -7.35
N ALA A 186 44.64 0.66 -8.53
CA ALA A 186 45.15 2.00 -8.81
C ALA A 186 44.09 2.98 -9.37
N GLY A 187 42.87 2.52 -9.69
CA GLY A 187 41.75 3.41 -10.04
C GLY A 187 41.90 4.17 -11.36
N ARG A 188 42.35 3.49 -12.44
CA ARG A 188 42.19 4.00 -13.81
C ARG A 188 41.51 2.96 -14.69
N GLU A 189 40.56 3.42 -15.50
CA GLU A 189 39.85 2.60 -16.48
C GLU A 189 40.86 2.02 -17.49
N ALA A 190 40.84 0.70 -17.67
CA ALA A 190 41.66 0.05 -18.68
C ALA A 190 41.01 0.26 -20.05
N ASP A 191 41.67 1.04 -20.91
CA ASP A 191 41.24 1.27 -22.29
C ASP A 191 40.99 -0.06 -23.02
N ALA A 192 39.77 -0.24 -23.52
CA ALA A 192 39.36 -1.42 -24.27
C ALA A 192 40.16 -1.57 -25.57
N ALA A 193 41.04 -2.56 -25.64
CA ALA A 193 41.61 -3.04 -26.89
C ALA A 193 40.63 -4.05 -27.54
N GLY A 194 39.91 -3.60 -28.57
CA GLY A 194 39.12 -4.49 -29.43
C GLY A 194 40.00 -5.45 -30.24
N PRO A 195 39.49 -6.64 -30.63
CA PRO A 195 40.29 -7.67 -31.27
C PRO A 195 40.31 -7.52 -32.79
N ASP A 196 41.32 -6.86 -33.35
CA ASP A 196 41.68 -6.99 -34.77
C ASP A 196 43.20 -6.88 -34.93
N ALA A 197 43.90 -8.01 -34.81
CA ALA A 197 45.31 -8.11 -35.17
C ALA A 197 45.60 -9.43 -35.89
N ALA A 198 45.56 -9.39 -37.23
CA ALA A 198 46.22 -10.35 -38.08
C ALA A 198 46.83 -9.65 -39.32
N GLY A 199 48.16 -9.71 -39.43
CA GLY A 199 48.84 -9.93 -40.72
C GLY A 199 49.39 -8.73 -41.50
N ASP A 200 50.63 -8.35 -41.16
CA ASP A 200 51.83 -8.27 -42.02
C ASP A 200 51.79 -7.65 -43.46
N GLY A 201 52.80 -6.80 -43.76
CA GLY A 201 53.19 -6.42 -45.13
C GLY A 201 53.50 -4.93 -45.36
N GLY A 202 54.77 -4.56 -45.38
CA GLY A 202 55.23 -3.16 -45.50
C GLY A 202 55.37 -2.58 -46.91
N GLY A 203 55.96 -1.36 -46.98
CA GLY A 203 56.62 -0.83 -48.19
C GLY A 203 56.21 0.57 -48.66
N ALA A 204 56.92 1.58 -48.16
CA ALA A 204 57.40 2.83 -48.79
C ALA A 204 56.66 3.57 -49.94
N ALA A 205 56.50 4.88 -49.69
CA ALA A 205 56.74 6.04 -50.57
C ALA A 205 55.78 6.39 -51.73
N GLY A 206 55.36 7.66 -51.79
CA GLY A 206 54.84 8.30 -53.01
C GLY A 206 54.05 9.57 -52.77
N ALA A 207 54.47 10.67 -53.39
CA ALA A 207 54.01 12.04 -53.21
C ALA A 207 52.65 12.38 -53.87
N ALA A 208 52.06 13.51 -53.39
CA ALA A 208 51.34 14.58 -54.08
C ALA A 208 50.38 14.27 -55.25
N ASP A 209 49.15 14.82 -55.23
CA ASP A 209 48.75 16.01 -56.01
C ASP A 209 47.25 16.33 -55.75
N ALA A 210 46.89 17.56 -56.10
CA ALA A 210 45.69 18.34 -55.86
C ALA A 210 44.45 17.96 -56.70
N GLY A 211 43.31 18.52 -56.27
CA GLY A 211 42.52 19.38 -57.16
C GLY A 211 41.14 18.89 -57.62
N ALA A 212 40.22 19.87 -57.65
CA ALA A 212 38.91 19.94 -58.31
C ALA A 212 37.75 19.23 -57.57
N SER A 213 36.77 19.92 -56.97
CA SER A 213 35.82 20.90 -57.53
C SER A 213 35.10 20.37 -58.76
N LEU A 214 33.77 20.23 -58.69
CA LEU A 214 32.81 20.72 -59.69
C LEU A 214 31.38 20.45 -59.21
N ASP A 215 30.56 21.48 -59.38
CA ASP A 215 29.14 21.63 -59.14
C ASP A 215 28.25 20.68 -59.96
N GLY A 216 26.99 20.47 -59.52
CA GLY A 216 25.96 19.82 -60.32
C GLY A 216 24.60 19.78 -59.62
N ALA A 217 23.75 20.76 -59.91
CA ALA A 217 22.40 20.95 -59.41
C ALA A 217 21.33 20.09 -60.13
N SER A 218 20.07 20.27 -59.72
CA SER A 218 18.76 19.77 -60.24
C SER A 218 18.44 18.28 -60.00
N ASP A 219 17.25 17.89 -59.52
CA ASP A 219 15.94 18.30 -60.02
C ASP A 219 14.80 18.16 -58.99
N ALA A 220 13.70 18.85 -59.29
CA ALA A 220 12.49 18.99 -58.50
C ALA A 220 11.57 17.75 -58.48
N GLY A 221 10.69 17.67 -57.47
CA GLY A 221 9.59 16.73 -57.39
C GLY A 221 8.71 16.98 -56.18
N ALA A 222 7.82 17.97 -56.28
CA ALA A 222 6.70 18.15 -55.36
C ALA A 222 5.64 17.09 -55.62
N ASP A 223 5.00 16.57 -54.57
CA ASP A 223 3.58 16.24 -54.63
C ASP A 223 2.95 16.27 -53.23
N THR A 224 1.71 16.74 -53.25
CA THR A 224 0.91 17.36 -52.20
C THR A 224 -0.13 16.41 -51.57
N GLN A 225 -0.67 16.85 -50.43
CA GLN A 225 -2.06 16.62 -49.96
C GLN A 225 -2.36 15.23 -49.36
N ALA A 226 -3.19 15.03 -48.33
CA ALA A 226 -4.18 15.89 -47.68
C ALA A 226 -4.56 15.34 -46.30
N ASP A 227 -4.93 16.25 -45.40
CA ASP A 227 -5.72 16.04 -44.19
C ASP A 227 -7.09 15.40 -44.44
N ALA A 228 -7.58 14.61 -43.47
CA ALA A 228 -9.00 14.38 -43.21
C ALA A 228 -9.25 13.90 -41.76
N PRO A 229 -10.46 14.13 -41.19
CA PRO A 229 -10.63 14.62 -39.82
C PRO A 229 -11.18 13.62 -38.79
N PHE A 230 -11.07 14.01 -37.52
CA PHE A 230 -11.70 13.41 -36.34
C PHE A 230 -13.24 13.45 -36.40
N PRO A 231 -13.93 12.40 -35.91
CA PRO A 231 -15.30 12.52 -35.44
C PRO A 231 -15.36 12.71 -33.91
N THR A 232 -16.36 13.49 -33.50
CA THR A 232 -16.89 13.68 -32.13
C THR A 232 -17.54 12.42 -31.58
#